data_AF-A0A1V9ZUE7-F1
#
_entry.id   AF-A0A1V9ZUE7-F1
#
_cell.length_a   1.000
_cell.length_b   1.000
_cell.length_c   1.000
_cell.angle_alpha   90.00
_cell.angle_beta   90.00
_cell.angle_gamma   90.00
#
_symmetry.space_group_name_H-M   'P 1'
#
loop_
_entity.id
_entity.type
_entity.pdbx_description
1 polymer ?
#
loop_
_entity_poly.entity_id
_entity_poly.type
_entity_poly.pdbx_seq_one_letter_code
_entity_poly.pdbx_strand_id
1 'polypeptide(L)'
;MSYEEDRAARIARNKAMLQALGIDKKVVSPKKRAVVAKKPTGPPRRSRRVEMVEAARAKAELQARYEQAALEKNLASENSRSYRRKVQEAAQLKHELEHFDETFMPGTARKPYVFAHSDSEGEGKKAKTPKAKARRRKPSWSSDEDEDDDDDDEVDDDGEEKLVAVYTRQPRRTKFKVMSLVAPSSDSEVEVIESAPRHSSRSSDDDVQVYIPNKRQRLAVSEDLIKDIPVLEMTQAPKGPAKSIKEVPMTVPSTDHVGYALTPLGKQPAIFWLCPGHLPRFSLMNGHQFLANGMVLFMNIDANNYDNVFLKHPTTGAVTVSWFARKSIDESHEVAQHLIHGVQADAESSLQQHELPTLLFFRFHAGGAYIYGGQLAYVRHKGSNPIRFEFQLLDAKHMSDELLAIMLRADE
;
A
#
# COMPACT_ATOMS: atom_id res chain seq x y z
N MET A 1 -32.97 -28.46 6.70
CA MET A 1 -33.01 -29.52 5.66
C MET A 1 -33.34 -28.98 4.25
N SER A 2 -34.01 -27.83 4.07
CA SER A 2 -34.43 -27.38 2.73
C SER A 2 -33.30 -26.95 1.77
N TYR A 3 -32.12 -26.57 2.26
CA TYR A 3 -31.00 -26.15 1.41
C TYR A 3 -30.41 -27.30 0.57
N GLU A 4 -30.31 -28.50 1.16
CA GLU A 4 -29.72 -29.65 0.47
C GLU A 4 -30.66 -30.20 -0.61
N GLU A 5 -31.97 -30.14 -0.36
CA GLU A 5 -33.02 -30.50 -1.32
C GLU A 5 -33.04 -29.53 -2.51
N ASP A 6 -32.98 -28.22 -2.26
CA ASP A 6 -32.89 -27.19 -3.29
C ASP A 6 -31.62 -27.31 -4.14
N ARG A 7 -30.50 -27.67 -3.50
CA ARG A 7 -29.22 -27.88 -4.17
C ARG A 7 -29.28 -29.14 -5.04
N ALA A 8 -29.87 -30.23 -4.53
CA ALA A 8 -30.06 -31.45 -5.28
C ALA A 8 -30.98 -31.24 -6.51
N ALA A 9 -32.08 -30.50 -6.34
CA ALA A 9 -33.01 -30.16 -7.41
C ALA A 9 -32.33 -29.34 -8.52
N ARG A 10 -31.51 -28.34 -8.16
CA ARG A 10 -30.73 -27.54 -9.13
C ARG A 10 -29.71 -28.39 -9.88
N ILE A 11 -29.01 -29.30 -9.19
CA ILE A 11 -28.08 -30.23 -9.84
C ILE A 11 -28.81 -31.14 -10.83
N ALA A 12 -29.99 -31.65 -10.47
CA ALA A 12 -30.79 -32.51 -11.33
C ALA A 12 -31.27 -31.77 -12.59
N ARG A 13 -31.79 -30.54 -12.43
CA ARG A 13 -32.24 -29.68 -13.54
C ARG A 13 -31.11 -29.37 -14.52
N ASN A 14 -29.94 -28.99 -14.00
CA ASN A 14 -28.77 -28.68 -14.85
C ASN A 14 -28.27 -29.93 -15.58
N LYS A 15 -28.32 -31.10 -14.93
CA LYS A 15 -27.94 -32.37 -15.56
C LYS A 15 -28.88 -32.74 -16.71
N ALA A 16 -30.19 -32.59 -16.52
CA ALA A 16 -31.18 -32.82 -17.58
C ALA A 16 -31.02 -31.85 -18.75
N MET A 17 -30.74 -30.57 -18.46
CA MET A 17 -30.50 -29.55 -19.50
C MET A 17 -29.25 -29.87 -20.34
N LEU A 18 -28.16 -30.30 -19.70
CA LEU A 18 -26.93 -30.69 -20.40
C LEU A 18 -27.12 -31.94 -21.26
N GLN A 19 -27.95 -32.90 -20.82
CA GLN A 19 -28.30 -34.08 -21.61
C GLN A 19 -29.14 -33.73 -22.83
N ALA A 20 -30.13 -32.83 -22.68
CA ALA A 20 -30.96 -32.37 -23.79
C ALA A 20 -30.16 -31.65 -24.89
N LEU A 21 -29.05 -31.01 -24.54
CA LEU A 21 -28.16 -30.33 -25.49
C LEU A 21 -27.20 -31.27 -26.24
N GLY A 22 -27.26 -32.59 -26.00
CA GLY A 22 -26.37 -33.56 -26.68
C GLY A 22 -24.89 -33.38 -26.35
N ILE A 23 -24.57 -32.65 -25.27
CA ILE A 23 -23.19 -32.47 -24.79
C ILE A 23 -22.84 -33.72 -23.97
N ASP A 24 -22.60 -34.83 -24.68
CA ASP A 24 -21.94 -35.98 -24.08
C ASP A 24 -20.60 -35.52 -23.56
N LYS A 25 -20.45 -35.50 -22.23
CA LYS A 25 -19.17 -35.27 -21.57
C LYS A 25 -18.23 -36.39 -22.01
N LYS A 26 -17.50 -36.20 -23.11
CA LYS A 26 -16.20 -36.82 -23.27
C LYS A 26 -15.39 -36.33 -22.09
N VAL A 27 -15.35 -37.13 -21.04
CA VAL A 27 -14.44 -36.95 -19.91
C VAL A 27 -13.06 -37.13 -20.50
N VAL A 28 -12.51 -36.04 -21.06
CA VAL A 28 -11.10 -35.94 -21.36
C VAL A 28 -10.45 -35.87 -20.00
N SER A 29 -10.18 -37.04 -19.42
CA SER A 29 -9.32 -37.15 -18.26
C SER A 29 -8.00 -36.48 -18.67
N PRO A 30 -7.62 -35.36 -18.05
CA PRO A 30 -6.39 -34.68 -18.42
C PRO A 30 -5.28 -35.71 -18.24
N LYS A 31 -4.62 -36.09 -19.34
CA LYS A 31 -3.43 -36.92 -19.31
C LYS A 31 -2.43 -36.19 -18.43
N LYS A 32 -2.33 -36.61 -17.16
CA LYS A 32 -1.32 -36.12 -16.22
C LYS A 32 0.02 -36.44 -16.85
N ARG A 33 0.64 -35.45 -17.50
CA ARG A 33 2.06 -35.51 -17.82
C ARG A 33 2.75 -35.61 -16.47
N ALA A 34 3.25 -36.81 -16.14
CA ALA A 34 4.09 -37.03 -14.99
C ALA A 34 5.40 -36.29 -15.24
N VAL A 35 5.41 -34.99 -14.95
CA VAL A 35 6.65 -34.23 -14.85
C VAL A 35 7.30 -34.75 -13.58
N VAL A 36 8.28 -35.65 -13.75
CA VAL A 36 9.14 -36.12 -12.67
C VAL A 36 9.98 -34.92 -12.24
N ALA A 37 9.43 -34.11 -11.34
CA ALA A 37 10.13 -33.00 -10.73
C ALA A 37 11.30 -33.59 -9.94
N LYS A 38 12.53 -33.37 -10.42
CA LYS A 38 13.74 -33.70 -9.66
C LYS A 38 13.64 -32.96 -8.33
N LYS A 39 13.50 -33.69 -7.22
CA LYS A 39 13.50 -33.10 -5.88
C LYS A 39 14.86 -32.42 -5.72
N PRO A 40 14.92 -31.10 -5.45
CA PRO A 40 16.18 -30.44 -5.21
C PRO A 40 16.85 -31.11 -4.01
N THR A 41 18.01 -31.71 -4.25
CA THR A 41 18.89 -32.28 -3.22
C THR A 41 19.56 -31.13 -2.48
N GLY A 42 18.82 -30.56 -1.53
CA GLY A 42 19.33 -29.54 -0.62
C GLY A 42 18.30 -29.23 0.46
N PRO A 43 18.74 -28.79 1.65
CA PRO A 43 17.82 -28.29 2.67
C PRO A 43 16.96 -27.17 2.05
N PRO A 44 15.64 -27.15 2.33
CA PRO A 44 14.73 -26.19 1.73
C PRO A 44 15.22 -24.77 2.01
N ARG A 45 15.65 -24.07 0.96
CA ARG A 45 16.01 -22.65 1.05
C ARG A 45 14.75 -21.87 1.46
N ARG A 46 14.72 -21.37 2.68
CA ARG A 46 13.73 -20.36 3.07
C ARG A 46 13.92 -19.14 2.19
N SER A 47 12.84 -18.57 1.69
CA SER A 47 12.94 -17.34 0.90
C SER A 47 13.39 -16.20 1.81
N ARG A 48 14.32 -15.34 1.35
CA ARG A 48 14.79 -14.13 2.05
C ARG A 48 13.65 -13.24 2.59
N ARG A 49 12.49 -13.26 1.91
CA ARG A 49 11.28 -12.54 2.35
C ARG A 49 10.70 -13.08 3.67
N VAL A 50 10.76 -14.39 3.89
CA VAL A 50 10.29 -15.02 5.14
C VAL A 50 11.22 -14.63 6.30
N GLU A 51 12.53 -14.61 6.07
CA GLU A 51 13.52 -14.19 7.07
C GLU A 51 13.33 -12.73 7.49
N MET A 52 13.11 -11.83 6.52
CA MET A 52 12.81 -10.41 6.81
C MET A 52 11.53 -10.23 7.64
N VAL A 53 10.48 -11.01 7.33
CA VAL A 53 9.21 -10.94 8.07
C VAL A 53 9.38 -11.48 9.49
N GLU A 54 10.16 -12.56 9.67
CA GLU A 54 10.46 -13.11 11.00
C GLU A 54 11.31 -12.14 11.83
N ALA A 55 12.33 -11.51 11.24
CA ALA A 55 13.14 -10.49 11.91
C ALA A 55 12.29 -9.28 12.34
N ALA A 56 11.45 -8.76 11.45
CA ALA A 56 10.56 -7.65 11.76
C ALA A 56 9.57 -8.00 12.89
N ARG A 57 9.02 -9.21 12.89
CA ARG A 57 8.12 -9.69 13.94
C ARG A 57 8.84 -9.81 15.30
N ALA A 58 10.05 -10.37 15.30
CA ALA A 58 10.85 -10.51 16.53
C ALA A 58 11.27 -9.15 17.10
N LYS A 59 11.64 -8.18 16.24
CA LYS A 59 11.96 -6.81 16.66
C LYS A 59 10.75 -6.10 17.27
N ALA A 60 9.57 -6.26 16.65
CA ALA A 60 8.33 -5.71 17.17
C ALA A 60 7.92 -6.32 18.52
N GLU A 61 8.11 -7.62 18.72
CA GLU A 61 7.85 -8.28 20.00
C GLU A 61 8.80 -7.77 21.10
N LEU A 62 10.09 -7.62 20.80
CA LEU A 62 11.08 -7.09 21.72
C LEU A 62 10.76 -5.65 22.13
N GLN A 63 10.34 -4.83 21.16
CA GLN A 63 9.91 -3.45 21.39
C GLN A 63 8.70 -3.39 22.33
N ALA A 64 7.69 -4.22 22.11
CA ALA A 64 6.51 -4.29 22.97
C ALA A 64 6.87 -4.67 24.42
N ARG A 65 7.83 -5.59 24.62
CA ARG A 65 8.31 -5.94 25.97
C ARG A 65 9.03 -4.78 26.64
N TYR A 66 9.87 -4.06 25.91
CA TYR A 66 10.55 -2.87 26.43
C TYR A 66 9.54 -1.80 26.87
N GLU A 67 8.54 -1.51 26.04
CA GLU A 67 7.48 -0.53 26.36
C GLU A 67 6.69 -0.94 27.61
N GLN A 68 6.34 -2.23 27.73
CA GLN A 68 5.68 -2.75 28.92
C GLN A 68 6.55 -2.62 30.18
N ALA A 69 7.83 -3.02 30.11
CA ALA A 69 8.76 -2.90 31.23
C ALA A 69 8.97 -1.43 31.66
N ALA A 70 9.00 -0.50 30.70
CA ALA A 70 9.09 0.93 30.96
C ALA A 70 7.84 1.48 31.67
N LEU A 71 6.64 1.09 31.23
CA LEU A 71 5.38 1.44 31.91
C LEU A 71 5.34 0.88 33.33
N GLU A 72 5.74 -0.38 33.49
CA GLU A 72 5.80 -1.05 34.78
C GLU A 72 6.80 -0.44 35.75
N LYS A 73 7.94 0.05 35.25
CA LYS A 73 8.92 0.85 36.00
C LYS A 73 8.27 2.14 36.50
N ASN A 74 7.54 2.85 35.64
CA ASN A 74 6.89 4.13 35.99
C ASN A 74 5.77 3.97 37.02
N LEU A 75 5.11 2.81 37.06
CA LEU A 75 4.06 2.50 38.04
C LEU A 75 4.61 2.04 39.40
N ALA A 76 5.87 1.59 39.47
CA ALA A 76 6.46 1.11 40.70
C ALA A 76 6.97 2.28 41.56
N SER A 77 6.71 2.23 42.87
CA SER A 77 7.29 3.20 43.81
C SER A 77 8.82 3.11 43.80
N GLU A 78 9.49 4.26 43.67
CA GLU A 78 10.94 4.37 43.56
C GLU A 78 11.71 3.70 44.72
N ASN A 79 11.10 3.66 45.91
CA ASN A 79 11.72 3.06 47.10
C ASN A 79 11.57 1.52 47.19
N SER A 80 10.84 0.90 46.25
CA SER A 80 10.63 -0.54 46.26
C SER A 80 11.82 -1.30 45.65
N ARG A 81 12.16 -2.46 46.22
CA ARG A 81 13.09 -3.43 45.58
C ARG A 81 12.59 -3.86 44.19
N SER A 82 11.28 -3.82 43.95
CA SER A 82 10.66 -4.09 42.66
C SER A 82 11.06 -3.06 41.58
N TYR A 83 11.19 -1.78 41.96
CA TYR A 83 11.59 -0.72 41.04
C TYR A 83 12.99 -0.96 40.46
N ARG A 84 13.96 -1.32 41.31
CA ARG A 84 15.34 -1.60 40.85
C ARG A 84 15.40 -2.77 39.85
N ARG A 85 14.62 -3.82 40.06
CA ARG A 85 14.53 -4.95 39.12
C ARG A 85 13.96 -4.49 37.78
N LYS A 86 12.86 -3.73 37.80
CA LYS A 86 12.22 -3.19 36.58
C LYS A 86 13.12 -2.22 35.82
N VAL A 87 13.93 -1.42 36.52
CA VAL A 87 14.95 -0.56 35.91
C VAL A 87 16.00 -1.39 35.17
N GLN A 88 16.51 -2.46 35.80
CA GLN A 88 17.50 -3.35 35.19
C GLN A 88 16.91 -4.11 33.99
N GLU A 89 15.68 -4.59 34.09
CA GLU A 89 14.98 -5.27 33.00
C GLU A 89 14.75 -4.35 31.80
N ALA A 90 14.27 -3.12 32.03
CA ALA A 90 14.10 -2.14 30.96
C ALA A 90 15.44 -1.77 30.29
N ALA A 91 16.52 -1.66 31.08
CA ALA A 91 17.86 -1.39 30.55
C ALA A 91 18.40 -2.56 29.71
N GLN A 92 18.18 -3.81 30.13
CA GLN A 92 18.56 -5.00 29.36
C GLN A 92 17.78 -5.09 28.05
N LEU A 93 16.46 -4.92 28.08
CA LEU A 93 15.62 -4.96 26.88
C LEU A 93 15.99 -3.84 25.89
N LYS A 94 16.35 -2.65 26.41
CA LYS A 94 16.85 -1.55 25.57
C LYS A 94 18.14 -1.92 24.86
N HIS A 95 19.11 -2.50 25.59
CA HIS A 95 20.37 -2.96 25.02
C HIS A 95 20.17 -4.06 23.98
N GLU A 96 19.28 -5.03 24.24
CA GLU A 96 18.92 -6.07 23.26
C GLU A 96 18.28 -5.48 21.99
N LEU A 97 17.49 -4.41 22.12
CA LEU A 97 16.85 -3.75 20.98
C LEU A 97 17.84 -2.97 20.11
N GLU A 98 18.82 -2.32 20.74
CA GLU A 98 19.93 -1.63 20.07
C GLU A 98 20.83 -2.61 19.29
N HIS A 99 21.08 -3.80 19.85
CA HIS A 99 21.93 -4.84 19.25
C HIS A 99 21.12 -5.97 18.58
N PHE A 100 19.85 -5.72 18.24
CA PHE A 100 18.97 -6.75 17.68
C PHE A 100 19.48 -7.28 16.34
N ASP A 101 19.98 -6.39 15.48
CA ASP A 101 20.42 -6.77 14.13
C ASP A 101 21.71 -7.61 14.15
N GLU A 102 22.51 -7.53 15.23
CA GLU A 102 23.71 -8.34 15.47
C GLU A 102 23.40 -9.69 16.12
N THR A 103 22.41 -9.73 17.01
CA THR A 103 22.07 -10.91 17.82
C THR A 103 21.00 -11.81 17.19
N PHE A 104 20.25 -11.30 16.21
CA PHE A 104 19.19 -12.06 15.54
C PHE A 104 19.74 -13.15 14.61
N MET A 105 19.65 -14.41 15.05
CA MET A 105 19.98 -15.58 14.24
C MET A 105 18.71 -16.21 13.66
N PRO A 106 18.45 -16.08 12.34
CA PRO A 106 17.28 -16.67 11.72
C PRO A 106 17.31 -18.20 11.85
N GLY A 107 16.21 -18.80 12.32
CA GLY A 107 16.06 -20.26 12.42
C GLY A 107 16.36 -20.86 13.79
N THR A 108 16.92 -20.11 14.74
CA THR A 108 16.88 -20.51 16.15
C THR A 108 15.55 -20.06 16.73
N ALA A 109 14.51 -20.89 16.60
CA ALA A 109 13.26 -20.65 17.31
C ALA A 109 13.57 -20.66 18.82
N ARG A 110 13.78 -19.48 19.40
CA ARG A 110 13.78 -19.31 20.85
C ARG A 110 12.39 -19.73 21.29
N LYS A 111 12.29 -20.91 21.94
CA LYS A 111 11.07 -21.29 22.66
C LYS A 111 10.73 -20.10 23.57
N PRO A 112 9.46 -19.67 23.63
CA PRO A 112 9.08 -18.54 24.45
C PRO A 112 9.64 -18.76 25.85
N TYR A 113 10.48 -17.82 26.30
CA TYR A 113 11.06 -17.83 27.63
C TYR A 113 9.91 -17.58 28.59
N VAL A 114 9.30 -18.66 29.07
CA VAL A 114 8.34 -18.61 30.17
C VAL A 114 9.16 -18.32 31.41
N PHE A 115 9.08 -17.09 31.90
CA PHE A 115 9.64 -16.72 33.19
C PHE A 115 8.86 -17.51 34.25
N ALA A 116 9.39 -18.65 34.67
CA ALA A 116 8.85 -19.35 35.83
C ALA A 116 9.09 -18.43 37.03
N HIS A 117 8.03 -17.80 37.52
CA HIS A 117 8.04 -17.16 38.83
C HIS A 117 8.41 -18.22 39.86
N SER A 118 9.67 -18.24 40.28
CA SER A 118 10.12 -19.03 41.40
C SER A 118 9.67 -18.32 42.68
N ASP A 119 8.42 -18.53 43.05
CA ASP A 119 7.98 -18.33 44.43
C ASP A 119 8.59 -19.46 45.26
N SER A 120 9.74 -19.17 45.88
CA SER A 120 10.37 -20.07 46.84
C SER A 120 9.72 -19.87 48.21
N GLU A 121 8.59 -20.53 48.45
CA GLU A 121 8.23 -20.95 49.80
C GLU A 121 8.77 -22.35 50.03
N GLY A 122 9.55 -22.49 51.12
CA GLY A 122 10.29 -23.70 51.41
C GLY A 122 9.41 -24.81 51.95
N GLU A 123 9.72 -26.04 51.58
CA GLU A 123 9.55 -27.18 52.47
C GLU A 123 10.62 -28.24 52.16
N GLY A 124 11.32 -28.66 53.21
CA GLY A 124 12.55 -29.40 53.11
C GLY A 124 12.40 -30.85 52.66
N LYS A 125 13.49 -31.40 52.14
CA LYS A 125 13.84 -32.83 52.27
C LYS A 125 15.34 -33.01 52.11
N LYS A 126 15.97 -33.46 53.21
CA LYS A 126 17.35 -33.94 53.25
C LYS A 126 17.49 -35.17 52.35
N ALA A 127 18.45 -35.16 51.44
CA ALA A 127 19.00 -36.39 50.87
C ALA A 127 20.49 -36.23 50.58
N LYS A 128 21.20 -37.34 50.78
CA LYS A 128 22.63 -37.46 51.06
C LYS A 128 23.50 -37.26 49.80
N THR A 129 24.65 -36.64 50.01
CA THR A 129 25.84 -36.70 49.15
C THR A 129 26.28 -38.14 48.83
N PRO A 130 26.98 -38.33 47.71
CA PRO A 130 28.32 -38.88 47.84
C PRO A 130 29.41 -38.08 47.11
N LYS A 131 30.58 -38.10 47.74
CA LYS A 131 31.90 -37.63 47.30
C LYS A 131 32.30 -38.23 45.94
N ALA A 132 33.01 -37.46 45.11
CA ALA A 132 34.39 -37.81 44.68
C ALA A 132 35.02 -36.80 43.70
N LYS A 133 36.28 -36.45 44.02
CA LYS A 133 37.45 -36.24 43.15
C LYS A 133 37.37 -35.13 42.09
N ALA A 134 37.92 -33.95 42.36
CA ALA A 134 39.36 -33.62 42.26
C ALA A 134 39.94 -33.83 40.85
N ARG A 135 40.15 -32.73 40.12
CA ARG A 135 41.34 -32.54 39.28
C ARG A 135 41.57 -31.06 38.97
N ARG A 136 42.67 -30.56 39.53
CA ARG A 136 43.34 -29.29 39.26
C ARG A 136 43.79 -29.25 37.80
N ARG A 137 43.75 -28.06 37.18
CA ARG A 137 44.86 -27.51 36.37
C ARG A 137 44.62 -26.03 36.05
N LYS A 138 45.57 -25.20 36.48
CA LYS A 138 45.81 -23.81 36.05
C LYS A 138 46.53 -23.81 34.68
N PRO A 139 46.52 -22.68 33.97
CA PRO A 139 47.75 -21.87 33.78
C PRO A 139 47.47 -20.37 34.04
N SER A 140 48.28 -19.61 34.79
CA SER A 140 49.57 -18.95 34.46
C SER A 140 49.51 -18.08 33.19
N TRP A 141 49.42 -16.74 33.27
CA TRP A 141 50.44 -15.70 33.55
C TRP A 141 51.12 -15.18 32.27
N SER A 142 50.83 -13.91 31.93
CA SER A 142 51.64 -12.87 31.25
C SER A 142 50.69 -11.65 31.12
N SER A 143 50.83 -10.48 31.77
CA SER A 143 51.98 -9.62 32.09
C SER A 143 52.74 -9.19 30.84
N ASP A 144 52.45 -7.96 30.39
CA ASP A 144 53.29 -6.94 29.72
C ASP A 144 52.29 -5.76 29.50
N GLU A 145 52.29 -4.65 30.25
CA GLU A 145 53.27 -3.52 30.34
C GLU A 145 53.45 -2.74 29.03
N ASP A 146 53.76 -1.45 29.21
CA ASP A 146 53.96 -0.33 28.27
C ASP A 146 52.73 0.60 28.11
N GLU A 147 52.62 1.70 28.86
CA GLU A 147 53.34 3.01 28.78
C GLU A 147 52.83 3.82 27.55
N ASP A 148 52.01 4.84 27.79
CA ASP A 148 52.38 6.27 27.99
C ASP A 148 52.65 6.97 26.65
N ASP A 149 51.86 8.00 26.35
CA ASP A 149 52.30 9.30 25.82
C ASP A 149 51.06 10.14 25.46
N ASP A 150 50.77 11.06 26.39
CA ASP A 150 50.50 12.49 26.20
C ASP A 150 50.40 12.99 24.74
N ASP A 151 49.34 13.74 24.45
CA ASP A 151 49.53 15.14 24.07
C ASP A 151 48.21 15.91 24.16
N ASP A 152 48.36 17.05 24.83
CA ASP A 152 47.43 18.12 25.07
C ASP A 152 46.90 18.75 23.77
N ASP A 153 45.68 19.27 23.82
CA ASP A 153 45.39 20.61 23.30
C ASP A 153 44.08 21.10 23.96
N GLU A 154 44.28 21.82 25.07
CA GLU A 154 43.35 22.79 25.61
C GLU A 154 43.05 23.86 24.53
N VAL A 155 41.77 24.06 24.22
CA VAL A 155 41.28 25.37 23.78
C VAL A 155 40.00 25.65 24.55
N ASP A 156 40.19 26.31 25.69
CA ASP A 156 39.19 27.11 26.41
C ASP A 156 38.56 28.15 25.47
N ASP A 157 37.21 28.27 25.48
CA ASP A 157 36.47 29.40 26.08
C ASP A 157 36.49 30.62 25.13
N ASP A 158 35.43 31.38 24.82
CA ASP A 158 34.26 31.74 25.59
C ASP A 158 33.11 32.09 24.62
N GLY A 159 31.85 31.84 25.02
CA GLY A 159 30.70 32.26 24.20
C GLY A 159 29.31 31.85 24.68
N GLU A 160 29.07 31.85 25.99
CA GLU A 160 27.73 32.06 26.57
C GLU A 160 27.11 33.34 25.93
N GLU A 161 25.84 33.47 25.55
CA GLU A 161 24.53 33.19 26.17
C GLU A 161 23.53 33.57 25.04
N LYS A 162 22.32 33.02 24.83
CA LYS A 162 21.19 33.05 25.75
C LYS A 162 20.00 32.31 25.14
N LEU A 163 19.40 31.47 25.97
CA LEU A 163 18.11 30.81 25.82
C LEU A 163 16.95 31.82 25.69
N VAL A 164 16.03 31.62 24.73
CA VAL A 164 14.59 31.71 24.99
C VAL A 164 13.85 30.72 24.07
N ALA A 165 13.52 29.55 24.60
CA ALA A 165 12.51 28.66 24.03
C ALA A 165 11.14 29.04 24.62
N VAL A 166 10.21 29.50 23.77
CA VAL A 166 8.78 29.55 24.10
C VAL A 166 8.08 28.46 23.31
N TYR A 167 7.90 27.31 23.97
CA TYR A 167 6.89 26.33 23.59
C TYR A 167 5.55 26.79 24.17
N THR A 168 4.58 27.12 23.32
CA THR A 168 3.16 27.09 23.71
C THR A 168 2.34 26.21 22.78
N ARG A 169 1.79 25.20 23.44
CA ARG A 169 0.83 24.18 23.05
C ARG A 169 -0.22 24.61 22.02
N GLN A 170 -0.46 23.73 21.05
CA GLN A 170 -1.75 23.61 20.36
C GLN A 170 -2.88 23.24 21.35
N PRO A 171 -4.07 23.84 21.24
CA PRO A 171 -5.27 23.27 21.80
C PRO A 171 -6.02 22.39 20.81
N ARG A 172 -6.53 21.30 21.39
CA ARG A 172 -7.32 20.23 20.82
C ARG A 172 -8.66 20.70 20.27
N ARG A 173 -9.15 19.96 19.28
CA ARG A 173 -10.55 19.93 18.80
C ARG A 173 -11.52 19.82 19.97
N THR A 174 -12.39 20.81 20.14
CA THR A 174 -13.64 20.70 20.87
C THR A 174 -14.80 20.86 19.91
N LYS A 175 -15.71 19.88 19.93
CA LYS A 175 -16.98 19.90 19.20
C LYS A 175 -17.89 20.93 19.85
N PHE A 176 -18.31 21.95 19.10
CA PHE A 176 -19.43 22.80 19.50
C PHE A 176 -20.68 22.43 18.70
N LYS A 177 -21.73 22.13 19.46
CA LYS A 177 -23.09 21.84 19.01
C LYS A 177 -23.92 23.10 19.30
N VAL A 178 -24.49 23.67 18.24
CA VAL A 178 -25.77 24.41 18.12
C VAL A 178 -26.15 25.41 19.22
N MET A 179 -26.33 26.68 18.84
CA MET A 179 -27.52 27.45 19.21
C MET A 179 -27.91 28.38 18.05
N SER A 180 -29.06 28.10 17.45
CA SER A 180 -29.81 29.02 16.58
C SER A 180 -30.61 29.98 17.46
N LEU A 181 -30.50 31.28 17.19
CA LEU A 181 -31.40 32.31 17.71
C LEU A 181 -31.74 33.25 16.55
N VAL A 182 -32.91 33.06 15.95
CA VAL A 182 -33.62 34.09 15.19
C VAL A 182 -35.10 33.94 15.51
N ALA A 183 -35.71 35.06 15.88
CA ALA A 183 -37.15 35.32 15.95
C ALA A 183 -37.36 36.77 15.48
N PRO A 184 -38.59 37.26 15.25
CA PRO A 184 -39.66 36.71 14.42
C PRO A 184 -40.27 37.78 13.46
N SER A 185 -40.99 37.37 12.41
CA SER A 185 -42.05 38.17 11.75
C SER A 185 -42.95 37.24 10.93
N SER A 186 -44.16 36.94 11.40
CA SER A 186 -45.47 37.53 11.02
C SER A 186 -46.13 36.89 9.79
N ASP A 187 -47.27 36.26 10.06
CA ASP A 187 -48.49 36.02 9.26
C ASP A 187 -48.42 35.39 7.87
N SER A 188 -49.00 34.19 7.73
CA SER A 188 -50.40 34.02 7.25
C SER A 188 -50.79 32.53 7.05
N GLU A 189 -51.93 32.16 7.64
CA GLU A 189 -53.00 31.17 7.30
C GLU A 189 -52.65 29.78 6.70
N VAL A 190 -52.84 28.66 7.42
CA VAL A 190 -54.03 27.77 7.64
C VAL A 190 -54.24 26.69 6.56
N GLU A 191 -54.54 25.47 7.06
CA GLU A 191 -55.02 24.20 6.45
C GLU A 191 -53.96 23.10 6.22
N VAL A 192 -54.14 21.81 6.54
CA VAL A 192 -55.22 20.98 7.15
C VAL A 192 -54.60 19.57 7.45
N ILE A 193 -54.81 19.04 8.67
CA ILE A 193 -55.20 17.66 9.07
C ILE A 193 -54.27 16.39 8.93
N GLU A 194 -54.12 15.72 10.11
CA GLU A 194 -53.93 14.27 10.43
C GLU A 194 -52.70 13.46 9.89
N SER A 195 -52.06 12.53 10.60
CA SER A 195 -52.21 11.94 11.95
C SER A 195 -51.02 10.99 12.28
N ALA A 196 -50.60 11.00 13.56
CA ALA A 196 -50.16 9.86 14.41
C ALA A 196 -48.86 9.02 14.06
N PRO A 197 -48.40 8.09 14.94
CA PRO A 197 -47.40 8.41 15.97
C PRO A 197 -46.15 7.48 15.99
N ARG A 198 -45.21 7.89 16.87
CA ARG A 198 -43.92 7.29 17.24
C ARG A 198 -44.00 5.81 17.67
N HIS A 199 -42.94 5.03 17.40
CA HIS A 199 -42.17 4.17 18.35
C HIS A 199 -41.26 3.17 17.60
N SER A 200 -39.95 3.17 17.88
CA SER A 200 -39.09 1.97 18.04
C SER A 200 -37.67 2.41 18.44
N SER A 201 -37.33 2.33 19.73
CA SER A 201 -36.68 1.19 20.38
C SER A 201 -35.28 0.89 19.84
N ARG A 202 -34.33 1.53 20.50
CA ARG A 202 -32.93 1.17 20.70
C ARG A 202 -32.80 -0.33 21.06
N SER A 203 -32.14 -1.11 20.20
CA SER A 203 -31.69 -2.47 20.49
C SER A 203 -30.24 -2.61 20.07
N SER A 204 -29.37 -2.77 21.05
CA SER A 204 -27.97 -3.12 20.94
C SER A 204 -27.84 -4.64 20.91
N ASP A 205 -27.29 -5.19 19.83
CA ASP A 205 -26.71 -6.53 19.83
C ASP A 205 -25.43 -6.53 19.00
N ASP A 206 -24.37 -7.00 19.65
CA ASP A 206 -23.01 -7.16 19.13
C ASP A 206 -22.94 -8.34 18.16
N ASP A 207 -23.00 -8.05 16.85
CA ASP A 207 -22.63 -9.03 15.82
C ASP A 207 -21.13 -8.93 15.51
N VAL A 208 -20.38 -9.93 15.96
CA VAL A 208 -19.00 -10.20 15.53
C VAL A 208 -19.01 -10.49 14.03
N GLN A 209 -18.69 -9.48 13.20
CA GLN A 209 -18.48 -9.66 11.77
C GLN A 209 -17.19 -10.47 11.53
N VAL A 210 -17.37 -11.78 11.32
CA VAL A 210 -16.34 -12.65 10.77
C VAL A 210 -16.04 -12.20 9.34
N TYR A 211 -14.84 -11.65 9.13
CA TYR A 211 -14.35 -11.25 7.80
C TYR A 211 -14.20 -12.48 6.91
N ILE A 212 -15.17 -12.69 6.01
CA ILE A 212 -15.04 -13.58 4.86
C ILE A 212 -14.54 -12.71 3.69
N PRO A 213 -13.37 -13.00 3.08
CA PRO A 213 -12.89 -12.28 1.91
C PRO A 213 -13.88 -12.46 0.76
N ASN A 214 -14.71 -11.45 0.50
CA ASN A 214 -15.67 -11.51 -0.58
C ASN A 214 -14.96 -11.56 -1.93
N LYS A 215 -15.33 -12.57 -2.72
CA LYS A 215 -15.07 -12.62 -4.16
C LYS A 215 -15.49 -11.29 -4.77
N ARG A 216 -14.56 -10.60 -5.43
CA ARG A 216 -14.78 -9.35 -6.19
C ARG A 216 -16.14 -9.39 -6.88
N GLN A 217 -17.12 -8.68 -6.34
CA GLN A 217 -18.35 -8.39 -7.06
C GLN A 217 -17.93 -7.59 -8.30
N ARG A 218 -18.15 -8.16 -9.49
CA ARG A 218 -18.10 -7.41 -10.73
C ARG A 218 -19.27 -6.43 -10.67
N LEU A 219 -19.00 -5.17 -10.35
CA LEU A 219 -20.00 -4.12 -10.46
C LEU A 219 -20.28 -3.93 -11.96
N ALA A 220 -21.55 -4.14 -12.35
CA ALA A 220 -22.05 -3.93 -13.71
C ALA A 220 -22.11 -2.43 -14.10
N VAL A 221 -21.84 -1.54 -13.14
CA VAL A 221 -22.00 -0.08 -13.24
C VAL A 221 -21.06 0.58 -14.27
N SER A 222 -20.00 -0.10 -14.70
CA SER A 222 -18.92 0.56 -15.45
C SER A 222 -19.14 0.72 -16.95
N GLU A 223 -19.95 -0.12 -17.60
CA GLU A 223 -20.19 0.01 -19.05
C GLU A 223 -21.21 1.10 -19.34
N ASP A 224 -22.22 1.26 -18.48
CA ASP A 224 -23.24 2.31 -18.63
C ASP A 224 -22.64 3.72 -18.52
N LEU A 225 -21.60 3.90 -17.69
CA LEU A 225 -20.91 5.18 -17.52
C LEU A 225 -20.25 5.67 -18.82
N ILE A 226 -19.79 4.75 -19.67
CA ILE A 226 -19.02 5.08 -20.87
C ILE A 226 -19.78 4.75 -22.16
N LYS A 227 -21.07 4.43 -22.07
CA LYS A 227 -21.89 3.98 -23.21
C LYS A 227 -21.95 5.01 -24.35
N ASP A 228 -21.89 6.29 -24.00
CA ASP A 228 -22.00 7.42 -24.94
C ASP A 228 -20.61 7.91 -25.39
N ILE A 229 -19.52 7.29 -24.90
CA ILE A 229 -18.16 7.64 -25.29
C ILE A 229 -17.82 6.97 -26.62
N PRO A 230 -17.24 7.70 -27.59
CA PRO A 230 -16.85 7.12 -28.87
C PRO A 230 -15.78 6.02 -28.68
N VAL A 231 -15.90 4.96 -29.48
CA VAL A 231 -15.00 3.80 -29.44
C VAL A 231 -14.01 3.85 -30.59
N LEU A 232 -12.72 3.68 -30.29
CA LEU A 232 -11.66 3.53 -31.27
C LEU A 232 -11.22 2.06 -31.36
N GLU A 233 -11.45 1.46 -32.54
CA GLU A 233 -10.94 0.12 -32.83
C GLU A 233 -9.46 0.16 -33.22
N MET A 234 -8.62 -0.37 -32.34
CA MET A 234 -7.19 -0.57 -32.58
C MET A 234 -7.01 -1.82 -33.45
N THR A 235 -7.11 -1.65 -34.76
CA THR A 235 -7.02 -2.74 -35.75
C THR A 235 -5.59 -3.20 -36.04
N GLN A 236 -4.58 -2.59 -35.42
CA GLN A 236 -3.18 -2.90 -35.72
C GLN A 236 -2.77 -4.25 -35.10
N ALA A 237 -2.61 -5.25 -35.97
CA ALA A 237 -1.97 -6.49 -35.59
C ALA A 237 -0.50 -6.23 -35.24
N PRO A 238 0.00 -6.78 -34.11
CA PRO A 238 1.41 -6.63 -33.75
C PRO A 238 2.26 -7.33 -34.82
N LYS A 239 3.21 -6.61 -35.39
CA LYS A 239 4.13 -7.10 -36.41
C LYS A 239 5.56 -6.82 -35.95
N GLY A 240 6.54 -7.52 -36.52
CA GLY A 240 7.96 -7.24 -36.28
C GLY A 240 8.59 -8.01 -35.11
N PRO A 241 9.87 -7.72 -34.81
CA PRO A 241 10.65 -8.46 -33.83
C PRO A 241 10.20 -8.18 -32.40
N ALA A 242 10.31 -9.20 -31.54
CA ALA A 242 10.08 -9.05 -30.12
C ALA A 242 11.24 -8.27 -29.46
N LYS A 243 10.94 -7.12 -28.85
CA LYS A 243 11.94 -6.26 -28.19
C LYS A 243 11.47 -5.85 -26.80
N SER A 244 12.40 -5.44 -25.94
CA SER A 244 12.03 -4.79 -24.68
C SER A 244 11.27 -3.50 -24.98
N ILE A 245 10.20 -3.20 -24.24
CA ILE A 245 9.43 -1.95 -24.44
C ILE A 245 10.29 -0.69 -24.32
N LYS A 246 11.33 -0.72 -23.47
CA LYS A 246 12.28 0.40 -23.30
C LYS A 246 13.09 0.71 -24.56
N GLU A 247 13.17 -0.22 -25.51
CA GLU A 247 13.93 -0.07 -26.77
C GLU A 247 13.03 0.31 -27.97
N VAL A 248 11.72 0.36 -27.75
CA VAL A 248 10.75 0.59 -28.83
C VAL A 248 10.30 2.04 -28.78
N PRO A 249 10.38 2.79 -29.89
CA PRO A 249 9.82 4.14 -29.95
C PRO A 249 8.29 4.09 -29.95
N MET A 250 7.70 5.01 -29.21
CA MET A 250 6.29 5.32 -29.18
C MET A 250 5.91 6.27 -30.32
N THR A 251 4.83 5.95 -31.02
CA THR A 251 4.10 6.89 -31.88
C THR A 251 3.03 7.58 -31.07
N VAL A 252 3.11 8.90 -30.93
CA VAL A 252 2.08 9.70 -30.25
C VAL A 252 0.81 9.73 -31.10
N PRO A 253 -0.35 9.29 -30.59
CA PRO A 253 -1.60 9.35 -31.33
C PRO A 253 -2.08 10.78 -31.59
N SER A 254 -2.88 10.97 -32.65
CA SER A 254 -3.57 12.25 -32.91
C SER A 254 -4.41 12.68 -31.71
N THR A 255 -4.47 14.00 -31.48
CA THR A 255 -5.35 14.63 -30.49
C THR A 255 -6.83 14.34 -30.76
N ASP A 256 -7.21 14.02 -32.00
CA ASP A 256 -8.58 13.67 -32.36
C ASP A 256 -9.06 12.34 -31.74
N HIS A 257 -8.12 11.50 -31.27
CA HIS A 257 -8.45 10.27 -30.56
C HIS A 257 -8.56 10.45 -29.04
N VAL A 258 -8.32 11.66 -28.52
CA VAL A 258 -8.42 11.94 -27.09
C VAL A 258 -9.87 11.79 -26.66
N GLY A 259 -10.09 11.10 -25.53
CA GLY A 259 -11.41 10.77 -25.01
C GLY A 259 -12.02 9.50 -25.60
N TYR A 260 -11.40 8.84 -26.58
CA TYR A 260 -11.95 7.61 -27.15
C TYR A 260 -11.69 6.41 -26.24
N ALA A 261 -12.73 5.58 -26.06
CA ALA A 261 -12.61 4.27 -25.44
C ALA A 261 -11.96 3.27 -26.41
N LEU A 262 -10.96 2.54 -25.95
CA LEU A 262 -10.12 1.70 -26.78
C LEU A 262 -10.59 0.25 -26.79
N THR A 263 -10.71 -0.33 -27.98
CA THR A 263 -10.98 -1.76 -28.19
C THR A 263 -9.93 -2.37 -29.13
N PRO A 264 -9.43 -3.61 -28.89
CA PRO A 264 -9.80 -4.51 -27.80
C PRO A 264 -9.30 -4.06 -26.42
N LEU A 265 -9.96 -4.57 -25.37
CA LEU A 265 -9.72 -4.16 -23.98
C LEU A 265 -8.32 -4.55 -23.48
N GLY A 266 -7.74 -3.68 -22.65
CA GLY A 266 -6.51 -3.94 -21.90
C GLY A 266 -5.30 -3.15 -22.38
N LYS A 267 -4.18 -3.29 -21.65
CA LYS A 267 -2.95 -2.52 -21.93
C LYS A 267 -2.23 -2.98 -23.20
N GLN A 268 -2.34 -4.26 -23.53
CA GLN A 268 -1.58 -4.84 -24.64
C GLN A 268 -2.00 -4.30 -26.00
N PRO A 269 -3.30 -4.24 -26.32
CA PRO A 269 -3.75 -3.57 -27.54
C PRO A 269 -3.32 -2.09 -27.61
N ALA A 270 -3.43 -1.34 -26.50
CA ALA A 270 -3.00 0.06 -26.43
C ALA A 270 -1.49 0.22 -26.70
N ILE A 271 -0.64 -0.61 -26.09
CA ILE A 271 0.80 -0.57 -26.33
C ILE A 271 1.14 -0.96 -27.78
N PHE A 272 0.44 -1.92 -28.38
CA PHE A 272 0.67 -2.29 -29.77
C PHE A 272 0.26 -1.18 -30.74
N TRP A 273 -0.83 -0.49 -30.45
CA TRP A 273 -1.26 0.68 -31.22
C TRP A 273 -0.24 1.82 -31.17
N LEU A 274 0.40 2.02 -30.01
CA LEU A 274 1.47 3.00 -29.84
C LEU A 274 2.81 2.60 -30.49
N CYS A 275 3.00 1.32 -30.82
CA CYS A 275 4.27 0.77 -31.28
C CYS A 275 4.10 0.06 -32.63
N PRO A 276 3.65 0.75 -33.70
CA PRO A 276 3.41 0.11 -34.98
C PRO A 276 4.68 -0.57 -35.50
N GLY A 277 4.56 -1.83 -35.94
CA GLY A 277 5.69 -2.59 -36.48
C GLY A 277 6.63 -3.21 -35.44
N HIS A 278 6.28 -3.16 -34.15
CA HIS A 278 7.01 -3.86 -33.09
C HIS A 278 6.13 -4.81 -32.28
N LEU A 279 6.77 -5.80 -31.64
CA LEU A 279 6.15 -6.70 -30.67
C LEU A 279 6.77 -6.47 -29.27
N PRO A 280 6.42 -5.37 -28.58
CA PRO A 280 7.04 -5.00 -27.32
C PRO A 280 6.75 -6.01 -26.21
N ARG A 281 7.78 -6.34 -25.43
CA ARG A 281 7.69 -7.15 -24.20
C ARG A 281 7.66 -6.21 -23.00
N PHE A 282 6.60 -6.27 -22.23
CA PHE A 282 6.37 -5.40 -21.07
C PHE A 282 5.52 -6.10 -20.00
N SER A 283 5.47 -5.50 -18.82
CA SER A 283 4.70 -6.02 -17.69
C SER A 283 3.28 -5.45 -17.69
N LEU A 284 2.26 -6.30 -17.80
CA LEU A 284 0.85 -5.90 -17.64
C LEU A 284 0.55 -5.39 -16.22
N MET A 285 1.37 -5.77 -15.24
CA MET A 285 1.18 -5.41 -13.84
C MET A 285 1.66 -3.99 -13.52
N ASN A 286 2.49 -3.37 -14.36
CA ASN A 286 2.99 -2.02 -14.10
C ASN A 286 2.00 -0.95 -14.55
N GLY A 287 1.77 0.05 -13.70
CA GLY A 287 0.91 1.20 -13.98
C GLY A 287 1.57 2.26 -14.86
N HIS A 288 2.83 2.08 -15.22
CA HIS A 288 3.57 2.91 -16.16
C HIS A 288 4.42 2.01 -17.07
N GLN A 289 4.75 2.50 -18.26
CA GLN A 289 5.71 1.86 -19.17
C GLN A 289 6.65 2.92 -19.74
N PHE A 290 7.94 2.62 -19.74
CA PHE A 290 8.95 3.41 -20.43
C PHE A 290 9.15 2.90 -21.86
N LEU A 291 9.11 3.82 -22.81
CA LEU A 291 9.44 3.62 -24.21
C LEU A 291 10.70 4.44 -24.54
N ALA A 292 11.30 4.19 -25.71
CA ALA A 292 12.58 4.81 -26.07
C ALA A 292 12.54 6.34 -26.14
N ASN A 293 11.37 6.92 -26.41
CA ASN A 293 11.14 8.35 -26.61
C ASN A 293 9.97 8.89 -25.77
N GLY A 294 9.62 8.25 -24.65
CA GLY A 294 8.52 8.74 -23.81
C GLY A 294 8.05 7.74 -22.77
N MET A 295 6.96 8.09 -22.10
CA MET A 295 6.37 7.26 -21.07
C MET A 295 4.85 7.20 -21.21
N VAL A 296 4.25 6.09 -20.77
CA VAL A 296 2.81 5.89 -20.74
C VAL A 296 2.37 5.57 -19.32
N LEU A 297 1.35 6.27 -18.81
CA LEU A 297 0.69 5.98 -17.55
C LEU A 297 -0.65 5.27 -17.80
N PHE A 298 -0.89 4.18 -17.07
CA PHE A 298 -2.15 3.45 -17.05
C PHE A 298 -2.79 3.58 -15.67
N MET A 299 -3.85 4.36 -15.59
CA MET A 299 -4.54 4.67 -14.33
C MET A 299 -5.88 3.95 -14.24
N ASN A 300 -6.24 3.56 -13.03
CA ASN A 300 -7.63 3.27 -12.70
C ASN A 300 -8.16 4.47 -11.92
N ILE A 301 -9.30 4.99 -12.36
CA ILE A 301 -10.11 5.94 -11.63
C ILE A 301 -11.20 5.08 -11.01
N ASP A 302 -11.26 4.96 -9.69
CA ASP A 302 -12.36 4.27 -9.02
C ASP A 302 -12.99 5.29 -8.10
N ALA A 303 -14.32 5.41 -8.17
CA ALA A 303 -15.08 6.28 -7.29
C ALA A 303 -14.96 5.86 -5.81
N ASN A 304 -14.56 4.60 -5.53
CA ASN A 304 -14.68 4.06 -4.17
C ASN A 304 -13.36 3.72 -3.46
N ASN A 305 -12.21 3.58 -4.16
CA ASN A 305 -10.99 3.02 -3.53
C ASN A 305 -9.64 3.48 -4.11
N TYR A 306 -9.59 4.32 -5.14
CA TYR A 306 -8.31 4.84 -5.64
C TYR A 306 -8.22 6.34 -5.44
N ASP A 307 -7.06 6.80 -5.00
CA ASP A 307 -6.80 8.21 -4.74
C ASP A 307 -6.59 9.05 -6.03
N ASN A 308 -6.67 8.44 -7.23
CA ASN A 308 -6.48 9.14 -8.49
C ASN A 308 -7.73 9.93 -8.86
N VAL A 309 -7.70 11.24 -8.65
CA VAL A 309 -8.83 12.13 -8.88
C VAL A 309 -8.51 13.14 -9.98
N PHE A 310 -9.51 13.43 -10.81
CA PHE A 310 -9.49 14.53 -11.77
C PHE A 310 -10.13 15.76 -11.15
N LEU A 311 -9.47 16.91 -11.25
CA LEU A 311 -9.95 18.17 -10.71
C LEU A 311 -9.88 19.24 -11.80
N LYS A 312 -10.90 20.11 -11.83
CA LYS A 312 -10.88 21.31 -12.69
C LYS A 312 -10.39 22.49 -11.86
N HIS A 313 -9.31 23.11 -12.29
CA HIS A 313 -8.80 24.29 -11.62
C HIS A 313 -9.81 25.45 -11.76
N PRO A 314 -10.23 26.10 -10.65
CA PRO A 314 -11.33 27.07 -10.67
C PRO A 314 -11.00 28.33 -11.50
N THR A 315 -9.75 28.78 -11.45
CA THR A 315 -9.33 30.02 -12.13
C THR A 315 -8.99 29.82 -13.60
N THR A 316 -8.17 28.82 -13.92
CA THR A 316 -7.66 28.58 -15.29
C THR A 316 -8.57 27.67 -16.11
N GLY A 317 -9.49 26.95 -15.46
CA GLY A 317 -10.30 25.92 -16.11
C GLY A 317 -9.51 24.66 -16.51
N ALA A 318 -8.21 24.60 -16.21
CA ALA A 318 -7.35 23.48 -16.55
C ALA A 318 -7.79 22.20 -15.84
N VAL A 319 -7.83 21.09 -16.58
CA VAL A 319 -8.10 19.77 -16.00
C VAL A 319 -6.79 19.19 -15.51
N THR A 320 -6.76 18.82 -14.23
CA THR A 320 -5.63 18.20 -13.57
C THR A 320 -5.98 16.80 -13.12
N VAL A 321 -4.97 15.95 -12.97
CA VAL A 321 -5.12 14.60 -12.44
C VAL A 321 -4.03 14.29 -11.44
N SER A 322 -4.41 13.62 -10.37
CA SER A 322 -3.45 13.09 -9.40
C SER A 322 -3.12 11.63 -9.65
N TRP A 323 -1.84 11.30 -9.53
CA TRP A 323 -1.33 9.94 -9.68
C TRP A 323 -0.42 9.56 -8.51
N PHE A 324 -0.67 8.39 -7.92
CA PHE A 324 0.10 7.89 -6.80
C PHE A 324 1.15 6.89 -7.27
N ALA A 325 2.41 7.21 -7.00
CA ALA A 325 3.51 6.32 -7.26
C ALA A 325 3.49 5.13 -6.27
N ARG A 326 4.12 4.02 -6.67
CA ARG A 326 4.35 2.90 -5.75
C ARG A 326 5.31 3.33 -4.66
N LYS A 327 5.23 2.70 -3.48
CA LYS A 327 6.15 2.95 -2.36
C LYS A 327 7.64 2.73 -2.68
N SER A 328 7.94 2.01 -3.76
CA SER A 328 9.31 1.78 -4.23
C SER A 328 9.83 2.88 -5.16
N ILE A 329 9.02 3.88 -5.48
CA ILE A 329 9.36 5.01 -6.34
C ILE A 329 9.47 6.22 -5.43
N ASP A 330 10.71 6.59 -5.11
CA ASP A 330 11.07 7.86 -4.50
C ASP A 330 11.48 8.88 -5.58
N GLU A 331 11.86 10.09 -5.17
CA GLU A 331 12.19 11.18 -6.08
C GLU A 331 13.44 10.86 -6.92
N SER A 332 14.36 10.05 -6.41
CA SER A 332 15.59 9.67 -7.12
C SER A 332 15.36 8.59 -8.19
N HIS A 333 14.21 7.92 -8.16
CA HIS A 333 13.89 6.83 -9.07
C HIS A 333 13.70 7.31 -10.52
N GLU A 334 14.13 6.51 -11.53
CA GLU A 334 14.07 6.87 -12.97
C GLU A 334 12.68 7.38 -13.42
N VAL A 335 11.61 6.69 -12.99
CA VAL A 335 10.20 7.10 -13.20
C VAL A 335 9.90 8.49 -12.65
N ALA A 336 10.30 8.78 -11.41
CA ALA A 336 10.01 10.06 -10.78
C ALA A 336 10.80 11.18 -11.48
N GLN A 337 12.08 10.96 -11.74
CA GLN A 337 12.94 11.91 -12.45
C GLN A 337 12.37 12.26 -13.83
N HIS A 338 11.93 11.26 -14.61
CA HIS A 338 11.30 11.50 -15.91
C HIS A 338 10.01 12.33 -15.82
N LEU A 339 9.21 12.10 -14.78
CA LEU A 339 7.97 12.85 -14.56
C LEU A 339 8.24 14.29 -14.09
N ILE A 340 9.20 14.48 -13.19
CA ILE A 340 9.54 15.79 -12.61
C ILE A 340 10.23 16.67 -13.64
N HIS A 341 11.10 16.10 -14.48
CA HIS A 341 11.93 16.83 -15.43
C HIS A 341 11.41 16.78 -16.88
N GLY A 342 10.23 16.20 -17.10
CA GLY A 342 9.55 16.20 -18.40
C GLY A 342 8.80 17.50 -18.68
N VAL A 343 7.88 17.42 -19.64
CA VAL A 343 7.01 18.55 -20.05
C VAL A 343 6.31 19.15 -18.82
N GLN A 344 6.50 20.45 -18.60
CA GLN A 344 5.92 21.19 -17.48
C GLN A 344 4.62 21.89 -17.88
N ALA A 345 3.69 22.02 -16.93
CA ALA A 345 2.47 22.80 -17.11
C ALA A 345 2.78 24.30 -17.15
N ASP A 346 3.79 24.72 -16.39
CA ASP A 346 4.38 26.04 -16.44
C ASP A 346 5.55 26.04 -17.43
N ALA A 347 5.38 26.75 -18.55
CA ALA A 347 6.37 26.81 -19.62
C ALA A 347 7.69 27.48 -19.20
N GLU A 348 7.69 28.26 -18.11
CA GLU A 348 8.88 28.94 -17.58
C GLU A 348 9.61 28.14 -16.50
N SER A 349 9.12 26.93 -16.19
CA SER A 349 9.68 26.08 -15.14
C SER A 349 11.12 25.67 -15.45
N SER A 350 12.04 26.02 -14.56
CA SER A 350 13.45 25.61 -14.62
C SER A 350 13.67 24.12 -14.33
N LEU A 351 12.62 23.38 -13.97
CA LEU A 351 12.71 21.94 -13.71
C LEU A 351 12.73 21.11 -14.99
N GLN A 352 12.25 21.65 -16.12
CA GLN A 352 12.22 20.91 -17.39
C GLN A 352 13.64 20.65 -17.90
N GLN A 353 13.96 19.38 -18.12
CA GLN A 353 15.23 18.95 -18.72
C GLN A 353 15.02 18.21 -20.03
N HIS A 354 13.81 17.72 -20.31
CA HIS A 354 13.49 17.05 -21.57
C HIS A 354 12.03 17.26 -22.00
N GLU A 355 11.78 17.09 -23.31
CA GLU A 355 10.46 17.25 -23.92
C GLU A 355 9.78 15.92 -24.25
N LEU A 356 10.31 14.81 -23.71
CA LEU A 356 9.73 13.50 -23.95
C LEU A 356 8.28 13.43 -23.42
N PRO A 357 7.31 13.01 -24.25
CA PRO A 357 5.90 13.00 -23.87
C PRO A 357 5.57 11.94 -22.83
N THR A 358 4.67 12.30 -21.91
CA THR A 358 4.00 11.35 -21.02
C THR A 358 2.53 11.23 -21.42
N LEU A 359 2.11 10.07 -21.89
CA LEU A 359 0.72 9.81 -22.31
C LEU A 359 -0.09 9.21 -21.18
N LEU A 360 -1.37 9.57 -21.12
CA LEU A 360 -2.31 9.00 -20.17
C LEU A 360 -3.30 8.03 -20.82
N PHE A 361 -3.47 6.87 -20.20
CA PHE A 361 -4.60 5.97 -20.43
C PHE A 361 -5.28 5.70 -19.09
N PHE A 362 -6.58 5.95 -19.01
CA PHE A 362 -7.32 5.75 -17.77
C PHE A 362 -8.57 4.90 -17.99
N ARG A 363 -9.15 4.36 -16.93
CA ARG A 363 -10.40 3.62 -16.98
C ARG A 363 -11.14 3.72 -15.65
N PHE A 364 -12.46 3.69 -15.70
CA PHE A 364 -13.32 3.78 -14.52
C PHE A 364 -13.51 2.46 -13.78
N HIS A 365 -13.10 1.33 -14.37
CA HIS A 365 -13.24 0.01 -13.77
C HIS A 365 -12.13 -0.94 -14.23
N ALA A 366 -11.73 -1.86 -13.34
CA ALA A 366 -10.63 -2.78 -13.59
C ALA A 366 -10.85 -3.74 -14.79
N GLY A 367 -12.10 -3.91 -15.23
CA GLY A 367 -12.46 -4.68 -16.43
C GLY A 367 -12.90 -3.81 -17.63
N GLY A 368 -13.00 -2.49 -17.47
CA GLY A 368 -13.49 -1.59 -18.52
C GLY A 368 -12.43 -1.25 -19.58
N ALA A 369 -12.89 -0.58 -20.63
CA ALA A 369 -12.05 -0.02 -21.68
C ALA A 369 -11.11 1.05 -21.12
N TYR A 370 -9.89 1.09 -21.63
CA TYR A 370 -9.02 2.24 -21.42
C TYR A 370 -9.49 3.37 -22.34
N ILE A 371 -9.46 4.59 -21.84
CA ILE A 371 -9.70 5.82 -22.58
C ILE A 371 -8.35 6.51 -22.77
N TYR A 372 -8.08 6.97 -23.99
CA TYR A 372 -6.88 7.75 -24.26
C TYR A 372 -7.06 9.19 -23.74
N GLY A 373 -6.26 9.58 -22.76
CA GLY A 373 -6.34 10.89 -22.11
C GLY A 373 -5.55 12.00 -22.80
N GLY A 374 -4.64 11.66 -23.72
CA GLY A 374 -3.70 12.62 -24.30
C GLY A 374 -2.43 12.78 -23.46
N GLN A 375 -1.77 13.92 -23.63
CA GLN A 375 -0.50 14.25 -23.00
C GLN A 375 -0.67 14.87 -21.61
N LEU A 376 0.27 14.53 -20.73
CA LEU A 376 0.40 15.08 -19.40
C LEU A 376 1.55 16.06 -19.33
N ALA A 377 1.32 17.16 -18.62
CA ALA A 377 2.33 18.10 -18.21
C ALA A 377 2.43 18.12 -16.68
N TYR A 378 3.65 18.06 -16.15
CA TYR A 378 3.89 18.05 -14.71
C TYR A 378 3.55 19.40 -14.07
N VAL A 379 2.82 19.37 -12.96
CA VAL A 379 2.47 20.56 -12.17
C VAL A 379 3.30 20.60 -10.88
N ARG A 380 3.19 19.54 -10.08
CA ARG A 380 3.91 19.39 -8.80
C ARG A 380 3.82 17.96 -8.29
N HIS A 381 4.52 17.67 -7.19
CA HIS A 381 4.27 16.48 -6.39
C HIS A 381 4.24 16.80 -4.89
N LYS A 382 3.68 15.89 -4.10
CA LYS A 382 3.61 15.96 -2.64
C LYS A 382 3.98 14.62 -2.02
N GLY A 383 4.63 14.68 -0.86
CA GLY A 383 5.07 13.52 -0.10
C GLY A 383 6.30 12.85 -0.71
N SER A 384 7.04 12.11 0.11
CA SER A 384 8.27 11.42 -0.30
C SER A 384 8.07 9.92 -0.53
N ASN A 385 7.08 9.29 0.13
CA ASN A 385 6.78 7.87 -0.05
C ASN A 385 5.39 7.46 0.53
N PRO A 386 4.37 7.18 -0.29
CA PRO A 386 4.35 7.27 -1.75
C PRO A 386 4.28 8.72 -2.22
N ILE A 387 4.94 9.03 -3.33
CA ILE A 387 4.85 10.32 -3.98
C ILE A 387 3.49 10.44 -4.67
N ARG A 388 2.80 11.56 -4.43
CA ARG A 388 1.59 11.95 -5.16
C ARG A 388 1.96 13.01 -6.20
N PHE A 389 1.91 12.65 -7.46
CA PHE A 389 2.09 13.56 -8.57
C PHE A 389 0.77 14.25 -8.95
N GLU A 390 0.87 15.47 -9.44
CA GLU A 390 -0.22 16.24 -10.02
C GLU A 390 0.20 16.67 -11.43
N PHE A 391 -0.66 16.35 -12.40
CA PHE A 391 -0.43 16.63 -13.82
C PHE A 391 -1.58 17.46 -14.38
N GLN A 392 -1.27 18.36 -15.32
CA GLN A 392 -2.25 18.99 -16.18
C GLN A 392 -2.44 18.13 -17.43
N LEU A 393 -3.70 17.96 -17.83
CA LEU A 393 -4.06 17.29 -19.07
C LEU A 393 -4.06 18.31 -20.22
N LEU A 394 -3.06 18.26 -21.09
CA LEU A 394 -2.86 19.26 -22.14
C LEU A 394 -3.96 19.22 -23.21
N ASP A 395 -4.44 18.02 -23.50
CA ASP A 395 -5.41 17.78 -24.57
C ASP A 395 -6.86 17.72 -24.06
N ALA A 396 -7.13 18.19 -22.84
CA ALA A 396 -8.45 18.11 -22.21
C ALA A 396 -9.56 18.76 -23.06
N LYS A 397 -9.22 19.80 -23.83
CA LYS A 397 -10.14 20.50 -24.75
C LYS A 397 -10.68 19.64 -25.90
N HIS A 398 -10.05 18.50 -26.18
CA HIS A 398 -10.47 17.55 -27.21
C HIS A 398 -11.42 16.47 -26.68
N MET A 399 -11.63 16.41 -25.36
CA MET A 399 -12.60 15.50 -24.75
C MET A 399 -14.03 16.04 -24.89
N SER A 400 -15.01 15.13 -24.95
CA SER A 400 -16.41 15.53 -24.94
C SER A 400 -16.82 16.06 -23.56
N ASP A 401 -17.82 16.94 -23.54
CA ASP A 401 -18.35 17.51 -22.30
C ASP A 401 -18.93 16.43 -21.38
N GLU A 402 -19.52 15.35 -21.95
CA GLU A 402 -20.03 14.22 -21.19
C GLU A 402 -18.90 13.47 -20.48
N LEU A 403 -17.79 13.19 -21.17
CA LEU A 403 -16.64 12.55 -20.56
C LEU A 403 -16.01 13.43 -19.48
N LEU A 404 -15.85 14.74 -19.74
CA LEU A 404 -15.35 15.67 -18.72
C LEU A 404 -16.28 15.72 -17.50
N ALA A 405 -17.59 15.71 -17.70
CA ALA A 405 -18.55 15.65 -16.61
C ALA A 405 -18.40 14.36 -15.79
N ILE A 406 -18.20 13.21 -16.44
CA ILE A 406 -17.96 11.92 -15.75
C ILE A 406 -16.63 11.96 -14.97
N MET A 407 -15.56 12.47 -15.57
CA MET A 407 -14.23 12.54 -14.95
C MET A 407 -14.23 13.44 -13.71
N LEU A 408 -14.91 14.58 -13.78
CA LEU A 408 -14.93 15.59 -12.70
C LEU A 408 -15.96 15.30 -11.60
N ARG A 409 -16.90 14.38 -11.82
CA ARG A 409 -17.91 13.96 -10.83
C ARG A 409 -17.45 12.85 -9.89
N ALA A 410 -16.20 12.41 -9.98
CA ALA A 410 -15.67 11.35 -9.09
C ALA A 410 -15.60 11.74 -7.59
N ASP A 411 -15.97 12.96 -7.23
CA ASP A 411 -15.98 13.49 -5.86
C ASP A 411 -17.39 13.67 -5.24
N GLU A 412 -18.47 13.38 -5.98
CA GLU A 412 -19.86 13.31 -5.45
C GLU A 412 -20.26 11.88 -5.09
#